data_AF-A0A9D4TG51-F1
#
_entry.id   AF-A0A9D4TG51-F1
#
_cell.length_a   1.000
_cell.length_b   1.000
_cell.length_c   1.000
_cell.angle_alpha   90.00
_cell.angle_beta   90.00
_cell.angle_gamma   90.00
#
_symmetry.space_group_name_H-M   'P 1'
#
loop_
_entity.id
_entity.type
_entity.pdbx_description
1 polymer ?
#
loop_
_entity_poly.entity_id
_entity_poly.type
_entity_poly.pdbx_seq_one_letter_code
_entity_poly.pdbx_strand_id
1 'polypeptide(L)'
;MDNKGHPLRQYYVAVSSAENKLATLLDLLRAFEVSAPITVVACCGSRDSLDAVAAAVVAVPHCRVWVLHADLSEGEVEAAVQDYLAATAPLVSQEEVAEQQQQEQQQPGQEDDPHRQQQDEAAARRQRRRRAAAAGGEEEDEEVTPAEALRRAAAAKRFVAVLATTDSGLRALPKELLPLAPSLLVSYDLPTRKETYLRRLSSVLGSRSSAGGKRIAVNFAAAGQLDDFRQVEQFSEKPIEQMPVHVSDIFARDAA
;
A
#
# COMPACT_ATOMS: atom_id res chain seq x y z
N MET A 1 -19.58 -20.42 10.09
CA MET A 1 -18.32 -19.99 9.44
C MET A 1 -18.57 -18.58 8.97
N ASP A 2 -18.36 -17.63 9.86
CA ASP A 2 -18.84 -16.27 9.66
C ASP A 2 -17.73 -15.53 8.92
N ASN A 3 -17.87 -15.45 7.60
CA ASN A 3 -16.98 -14.67 6.76
C ASN A 3 -17.23 -13.18 7.04
N LYS A 4 -16.71 -12.67 8.17
CA LYS A 4 -16.81 -11.27 8.57
C LYS A 4 -15.81 -10.44 7.77
N GLY A 5 -16.13 -10.22 6.49
CA GLY A 5 -15.44 -9.22 5.67
C GLY A 5 -15.54 -7.83 6.29
N HIS A 6 -14.51 -7.00 6.10
CA HIS A 6 -14.48 -5.67 6.69
C HIS A 6 -15.61 -4.78 6.14
N PRO A 7 -16.41 -4.13 7.01
CA PRO A 7 -17.42 -3.19 6.56
C PRO A 7 -16.75 -2.00 5.86
N LEU A 8 -17.36 -1.51 4.78
CA LEU A 8 -16.99 -0.23 4.20
C LEU A 8 -17.30 0.87 5.21
N ARG A 9 -16.29 1.67 5.57
CA ARG A 9 -16.37 2.92 6.34
C ARG A 9 -16.17 4.08 5.38
N GLN A 10 -16.98 5.13 5.54
CA GLN A 10 -17.01 6.22 4.58
C GLN A 10 -16.99 7.54 5.29
N TYR A 11 -16.11 8.41 4.83
CA TYR A 11 -15.93 9.74 5.37
C TYR A 11 -16.04 10.78 4.26
N TYR A 12 -16.29 12.02 4.65
CA TYR A 12 -16.08 13.18 3.80
C TYR A 12 -15.22 14.24 4.48
N VAL A 13 -14.52 15.00 3.66
CA VAL A 13 -13.72 16.16 4.06
C VAL A 13 -14.37 17.38 3.43
N ALA A 14 -14.89 18.26 4.28
CA ALA A 14 -15.38 19.56 3.85
C ALA A 14 -14.20 20.49 3.58
N VAL A 15 -14.19 21.10 2.39
CA VAL A 15 -13.17 22.05 1.97
C VAL A 15 -13.84 23.38 1.65
N SER A 16 -13.22 24.50 2.05
CA SER A 16 -13.79 25.83 1.87
C SER A 16 -14.02 26.21 0.39
N SER A 17 -13.13 25.78 -0.50
CA SER A 17 -13.23 25.98 -1.95
C SER A 17 -12.56 24.82 -2.71
N ALA A 18 -12.82 24.71 -4.01
CA ALA A 18 -12.18 23.69 -4.85
C ALA A 18 -10.65 23.86 -4.90
N GLU A 19 -10.16 25.11 -4.85
CA GLU A 19 -8.74 25.46 -4.87
C GLU A 19 -7.99 24.92 -3.64
N ASN A 20 -8.67 24.83 -2.50
CA ASN A 20 -8.09 24.34 -1.25
C ASN A 20 -8.06 22.80 -1.14
N LYS A 21 -8.66 22.08 -2.10
CA LYS A 21 -8.68 20.61 -2.08
C LYS A 21 -7.28 20.03 -2.14
N LEU A 22 -6.42 20.60 -3.00
CA LEU A 22 -5.07 20.10 -3.17
C LEU A 22 -4.26 20.24 -1.88
N ALA A 23 -4.26 21.43 -1.27
CA ALA A 23 -3.59 21.66 0.02
C ALA A 23 -4.09 20.69 1.09
N THR A 24 -5.42 20.51 1.20
CA THR A 24 -6.04 19.59 2.15
C THR A 24 -5.62 18.14 1.92
N LEU A 25 -5.50 17.70 0.66
CA LEU A 25 -5.02 16.36 0.32
C LEU A 25 -3.57 16.16 0.79
N LEU A 26 -2.68 17.13 0.56
CA LEU A 26 -1.28 17.02 0.96
C LEU A 26 -1.15 16.96 2.48
N ASP A 27 -1.94 17.75 3.22
CA ASP A 27 -1.95 17.72 4.68
C ASP A 27 -2.44 16.38 5.22
N LEU A 28 -3.44 15.77 4.57
CA LEU A 28 -3.86 14.41 4.88
C LEU A 28 -2.76 13.38 4.65
N LEU A 29 -2.09 13.42 3.49
CA LEU A 29 -1.02 12.47 3.17
C LEU A 29 0.14 12.58 4.16
N ARG A 30 0.51 13.80 4.57
CA ARG A 30 1.51 14.03 5.64
C ARG A 30 1.07 13.47 6.98
N ALA A 31 -0.19 13.69 7.34
CA ALA A 31 -0.73 13.17 8.60
C ALA A 31 -0.82 11.62 8.61
N PHE A 32 -0.95 11.00 7.44
CA PHE A 32 -0.91 9.54 7.29
C PHE A 32 0.48 8.92 7.44
N GLU A 33 1.56 9.70 7.30
CA GLU A 33 2.94 9.20 7.46
C GLU A 33 3.17 8.49 8.80
N VAL A 34 2.54 8.99 9.87
CA VAL A 34 2.60 8.38 11.22
C VAL A 34 2.08 6.93 11.22
N SER A 35 1.06 6.66 10.39
CA SER A 35 0.42 5.35 10.24
C SER A 35 1.01 4.53 9.09
N ALA A 36 2.07 5.00 8.42
CA ALA A 36 2.68 4.31 7.28
C ALA A 36 3.21 2.90 7.66
N PRO A 37 3.18 1.94 6.72
CA PRO A 37 2.81 2.09 5.31
C PRO A 37 1.29 2.25 5.10
N ILE A 38 0.89 3.24 4.30
CA ILE A 38 -0.50 3.45 3.87
C ILE A 38 -0.55 3.41 2.35
N THR A 39 -1.52 2.69 1.83
CA THR A 39 -1.81 2.59 0.40
C THR A 39 -3.07 3.39 0.09
N VAL A 40 -2.96 4.32 -0.84
CA VAL A 40 -4.01 5.25 -1.23
C VAL A 40 -4.24 5.16 -2.73
N VAL A 41 -5.51 5.07 -3.13
CA VAL A 41 -5.91 5.31 -4.52
C VAL A 41 -6.70 6.61 -4.57
N ALA A 42 -6.21 7.60 -5.32
CA ALA A 42 -6.84 8.92 -5.48
C ALA A 42 -7.54 9.01 -6.83
N CYS A 43 -8.88 9.09 -6.82
CA CYS A 43 -9.71 9.19 -8.01
C CYS A 43 -10.02 10.66 -8.34
N CYS A 44 -9.57 11.10 -9.50
CA CYS A 44 -9.72 12.44 -10.05
C CYS A 44 -10.82 12.46 -11.13
N GLY A 45 -11.55 13.57 -11.22
CA GLY A 45 -12.66 13.75 -12.16
C GLY A 45 -12.23 14.28 -13.53
N SER A 46 -11.06 14.88 -13.63
CA SER A 46 -10.49 15.40 -14.88
C SER A 46 -9.01 15.07 -15.00
N ARG A 47 -8.44 15.30 -16.20
CA ARG A 47 -7.00 15.16 -16.40
C ARG A 47 -6.22 16.26 -15.67
N ASP A 48 -6.74 17.48 -15.67
CA ASP A 48 -6.13 18.60 -14.96
C ASP A 48 -6.02 18.34 -13.45
N SER A 49 -7.07 17.80 -12.81
CA SER A 49 -7.00 17.45 -11.38
C SER A 49 -6.06 16.29 -11.11
N LEU A 50 -5.99 15.30 -12.02
CA LEU A 50 -5.01 14.21 -11.94
C LEU A 50 -3.57 14.75 -11.99
N ASP A 51 -3.25 15.59 -12.98
CA ASP A 51 -1.89 16.12 -13.15
C ASP A 51 -1.51 17.03 -11.98
N ALA A 52 -2.43 17.84 -11.46
CA ALA A 52 -2.21 18.67 -10.28
C ALA A 52 -1.93 17.83 -9.02
N VAL A 53 -2.71 16.77 -8.78
CA VAL A 53 -2.49 15.84 -7.67
C VAL A 53 -1.15 15.13 -7.84
N ALA A 54 -0.85 14.59 -9.01
CA ALA A 54 0.40 13.90 -9.28
C ALA A 54 1.61 14.80 -9.04
N ALA A 55 1.62 16.00 -9.61
CA ALA A 55 2.72 16.96 -9.46
C ALA A 55 2.93 17.37 -8.00
N ALA A 56 1.85 17.59 -7.25
CA ALA A 56 1.94 18.01 -5.85
C ALA A 56 2.39 16.89 -4.90
N VAL A 57 1.95 15.64 -5.14
CA VAL A 57 2.31 14.50 -4.28
C VAL A 57 3.79 14.16 -4.40
N VAL A 58 4.41 14.35 -5.57
CA VAL A 58 5.87 14.17 -5.74
C VAL A 58 6.67 15.06 -4.77
N ALA A 59 6.16 16.23 -4.42
CA ALA A 59 6.81 17.17 -3.51
C ALA A 59 6.60 16.82 -2.03
N VAL A 60 5.81 15.79 -1.70
CA VAL A 60 5.56 15.38 -0.32
C VAL A 60 6.64 14.37 0.11
N PRO A 61 7.42 14.67 1.18
CA PRO A 61 8.38 13.71 1.73
C PRO A 61 7.69 12.41 2.10
N HIS A 62 8.40 11.29 1.93
CA HIS A 62 7.88 9.96 2.28
C HIS A 62 6.57 9.58 1.56
N CYS A 63 6.25 10.23 0.43
CA CYS A 63 5.24 9.80 -0.52
C CYS A 63 5.87 9.25 -1.80
N ARG A 64 5.23 8.25 -2.39
CA ARG A 64 5.51 7.79 -3.75
C ARG A 64 4.22 7.80 -4.54
N VAL A 65 4.28 8.27 -5.77
CA VAL A 65 3.10 8.41 -6.63
C VAL A 65 3.23 7.59 -7.91
N TRP A 66 2.12 6.95 -8.28
CA TRP A 66 1.87 6.30 -9.55
C TRP A 66 0.68 6.97 -10.20
N VAL A 67 0.65 7.04 -11.53
CA VAL A 67 -0.38 7.77 -12.27
C VAL A 67 -0.97 6.87 -13.34
N LEU A 68 -2.30 6.79 -13.40
CA LEU A 68 -3.01 6.11 -14.46
C LEU A 68 -3.92 7.09 -15.22
N HIS A 69 -3.77 7.12 -16.54
CA HIS A 69 -4.58 7.95 -17.42
C HIS A 69 -4.89 7.24 -18.73
N ALA A 70 -5.83 7.80 -19.50
CA ALA A 70 -6.37 7.16 -20.70
C ALA A 70 -5.35 6.99 -21.84
N ASP A 71 -4.28 7.79 -21.87
CA ASP A 71 -3.26 7.69 -22.92
C ASP A 71 -2.23 6.58 -22.70
N LEU A 72 -2.27 5.87 -21.57
CA LEU A 72 -1.39 4.72 -21.33
C LEU A 72 -1.90 3.51 -22.11
N SER A 73 -0.98 2.76 -22.72
CA SER A 73 -1.27 1.44 -23.28
C SER A 73 -1.60 0.43 -22.18
N GLU A 74 -2.25 -0.67 -22.55
CA GLU A 74 -2.61 -1.75 -21.62
C GLU A 74 -1.39 -2.28 -20.85
N GLY A 75 -0.25 -2.46 -21.54
CA GLY A 75 1.00 -2.90 -20.90
C GLY A 75 1.60 -1.87 -19.94
N GLU A 76 1.47 -0.56 -20.23
CA GLU A 76 1.91 0.49 -19.31
C GLU A 76 1.01 0.59 -18.07
N VAL A 77 -0.31 0.43 -18.25
CA VAL A 77 -1.27 0.36 -17.14
C VAL A 77 -0.96 -0.84 -16.24
N GLU A 78 -0.78 -2.01 -16.82
CA GLU A 78 -0.44 -3.23 -16.09
C GLU A 78 0.87 -3.08 -15.31
N ALA A 79 1.93 -2.59 -15.96
CA ALA A 79 3.23 -2.37 -15.33
C ALA A 79 3.16 -1.38 -14.16
N ALA A 80 2.45 -0.25 -14.33
CA ALA A 80 2.29 0.75 -13.28
C ALA A 80 1.53 0.21 -12.06
N VAL A 81 0.48 -0.58 -12.28
CA VAL A 81 -0.30 -1.19 -11.21
C VAL A 81 0.51 -2.28 -10.51
N GLN A 82 1.21 -3.13 -11.25
CA GLN A 82 2.07 -4.16 -10.66
C GLN A 82 3.18 -3.56 -9.80
N ASP A 83 3.83 -2.47 -10.25
CA ASP A 83 4.84 -1.77 -9.46
C ASP A 83 4.24 -1.14 -8.18
N TYR A 84 3.06 -0.53 -8.29
CA TYR A 84 2.32 -0.03 -7.12
C TYR A 84 1.98 -1.14 -6.11
N LEU A 85 1.47 -2.29 -6.58
CA LEU A 85 1.13 -3.42 -5.73
C LEU A 85 2.38 -4.05 -5.09
N ALA A 86 3.47 -4.22 -5.86
CA ALA A 86 4.73 -4.76 -5.36
C ALA A 86 5.38 -3.85 -4.32
N ALA A 87 5.34 -2.53 -4.53
CA ALA A 87 5.85 -1.54 -3.59
C ALA A 87 5.10 -1.54 -2.25
N THR A 88 3.88 -2.08 -2.23
CA THR A 88 2.96 -2.04 -1.09
C THR A 88 2.67 -3.41 -0.48
N ALA A 89 3.28 -4.47 -1.00
CA ALA A 89 3.15 -5.82 -0.48
C ALA A 89 3.64 -5.88 0.98
N PRO A 90 2.87 -6.52 1.90
CA PRO A 90 3.30 -6.76 3.26
C PRO A 90 4.67 -7.47 3.30
N LEU A 91 5.52 -7.14 4.28
CA LEU A 91 6.84 -7.78 4.46
C LEU A 91 6.78 -9.27 4.84
N VAL A 92 5.59 -9.85 4.91
CA VAL A 92 5.40 -11.21 5.42
C VAL A 92 5.63 -12.22 4.29
N SER A 93 6.90 -12.60 4.09
CA SER A 93 7.28 -13.84 3.37
C SER A 93 8.68 -14.36 3.68
N GLN A 94 9.44 -13.78 4.61
CA GLN A 94 10.75 -14.34 4.99
C GLN A 94 10.79 -14.87 6.42
N GLU A 95 10.09 -14.24 7.37
CA GLU A 95 10.03 -14.75 8.75
C GLU A 95 9.13 -15.99 8.86
N GLU A 96 7.91 -15.96 8.33
CA GLU A 96 6.99 -17.13 8.36
C GLU A 96 7.48 -18.30 7.50
N VAL A 97 8.17 -18.02 6.39
CA VAL A 97 8.76 -19.07 5.53
C VAL A 97 10.01 -19.65 6.17
N ALA A 98 10.83 -18.84 6.88
CA ALA A 98 11.98 -19.36 7.63
C ALA A 98 11.54 -20.17 8.86
N GLU A 99 10.47 -19.78 9.56
CA GLU A 99 9.92 -20.53 10.69
C GLU A 99 9.24 -21.83 10.26
N GLN A 100 8.52 -21.84 9.12
CA GLN A 100 7.95 -23.06 8.54
C GLN A 100 9.04 -24.01 8.02
N GLN A 101 10.08 -23.49 7.36
CA GLN A 101 11.23 -24.29 6.92
C GLN A 101 12.07 -24.83 8.08
N GLN A 102 12.16 -24.10 9.21
CA GLN A 102 12.81 -24.59 10.42
C GLN A 102 11.97 -25.64 11.16
N GLN A 103 10.64 -25.56 11.12
CA GLN A 103 9.75 -26.59 11.67
C GLN A 103 9.71 -27.86 10.79
N GLU A 104 9.81 -27.75 9.46
CA GLU A 104 9.92 -28.91 8.57
C GLU A 104 11.27 -29.62 8.66
N GLN A 105 12.34 -28.93 9.07
CA GLN A 105 13.68 -29.53 9.28
C GLN A 105 13.87 -30.20 10.66
N GLN A 106 12.89 -30.12 11.56
CA GLN A 106 12.96 -30.74 12.90
C GLN A 106 12.19 -32.08 13.02
N GLN A 107 11.83 -32.73 11.90
CA GLN A 107 11.39 -34.13 11.96
C GLN A 107 12.61 -35.08 11.99
N PRO A 108 12.74 -35.96 13.00
CA PRO A 108 13.90 -36.83 13.13
C PRO A 108 13.74 -38.06 12.22
N GLY A 109 14.43 -38.07 11.09
CA GLY A 109 14.65 -39.24 10.24
C GLY A 109 16.08 -39.74 10.37
N GLN A 110 16.24 -40.95 10.90
CA GLN A 110 17.49 -41.63 11.25
C GLN A 110 18.37 -41.95 10.02
N GLU A 111 19.69 -41.72 10.14
CA GLU A 111 20.79 -42.71 10.02
C GLU A 111 22.14 -41.98 9.81
N ASP A 112 22.84 -41.73 10.93
CA ASP A 112 24.20 -41.19 10.99
C ASP A 112 25.25 -42.26 10.62
N ASP A 113 26.05 -42.02 9.57
CA ASP A 113 27.32 -42.72 9.34
C ASP A 113 28.48 -41.84 9.86
N PRO A 114 29.14 -42.20 10.98
CA PRO A 114 30.06 -41.32 11.71
C PRO A 114 31.44 -41.11 11.05
N HIS A 115 31.73 -41.74 9.91
CA HIS A 115 33.07 -41.68 9.31
C HIS A 115 33.28 -40.62 8.21
N ARG A 116 32.21 -39.99 7.70
CA ARG A 116 32.33 -38.93 6.66
C ARG A 116 32.52 -37.53 7.23
N GLN A 117 32.01 -37.23 8.43
CA GLN A 117 32.03 -35.88 9.00
C GLN A 117 33.43 -35.37 9.40
N GLN A 118 34.37 -36.25 9.77
CA GLN A 118 35.71 -35.83 10.20
C GLN A 118 36.62 -35.39 9.04
N GLN A 119 36.35 -35.83 7.80
CA GLN A 119 37.19 -35.49 6.65
C GLN A 119 36.84 -34.11 6.06
N ASP A 120 35.57 -33.71 6.13
CA ASP A 120 35.10 -32.43 5.59
C ASP A 120 35.42 -31.24 6.52
N GLU A 121 35.38 -31.42 7.85
CA GLU A 121 35.74 -30.37 8.81
C GLU A 121 37.23 -29.99 8.75
N ALA A 122 38.12 -30.96 8.53
CA ALA A 122 39.55 -30.72 8.41
C ALA A 122 39.91 -29.97 7.12
N ALA A 123 39.22 -30.26 6.01
CA ALA A 123 39.39 -29.55 4.74
C ALA A 123 38.88 -28.11 4.82
N ALA A 124 37.72 -27.89 5.46
CA ALA A 124 37.13 -26.56 5.65
C ALA A 124 37.99 -25.64 6.55
N ARG A 125 38.57 -26.18 7.64
CA ARG A 125 39.49 -25.43 8.52
C ARG A 125 40.75 -24.96 7.81
N ARG A 126 41.28 -25.77 6.88
CA ARG A 126 42.49 -25.46 6.12
C ARG A 126 42.25 -24.37 5.07
N GLN A 127 41.04 -24.33 4.50
CA GLN A 127 40.65 -23.32 3.51
C GLN A 127 40.35 -21.96 4.16
N ARG A 128 39.72 -21.94 5.35
CA ARG A 128 39.48 -20.71 6.13
C ARG A 128 40.78 -20.02 6.57
N ARG A 129 41.78 -20.79 7.03
CA ARG A 129 43.10 -20.22 7.41
C ARG A 129 43.87 -19.61 6.23
N ARG A 130 43.67 -20.12 5.01
CA ARG A 130 44.31 -19.55 3.81
C ARG A 130 43.67 -18.24 3.33
N ARG A 131 42.36 -18.06 3.51
CA ARG A 131 41.67 -16.81 3.16
C ARG A 131 41.94 -15.70 4.17
N ALA A 132 42.00 -16.02 5.47
CA ALA A 132 42.28 -15.04 6.52
C ALA A 132 43.70 -14.43 6.44
N ALA A 133 44.68 -15.13 5.85
CA ALA A 133 46.04 -14.63 5.71
C ALA A 133 46.26 -13.73 4.48
N ALA A 134 45.27 -13.59 3.59
CA ALA A 134 45.40 -12.85 2.32
C ALA A 134 44.66 -11.50 2.29
N ALA A 135 43.82 -11.21 3.29
CA ALA A 135 43.07 -9.95 3.38
C ALA A 135 43.69 -9.06 4.46
N GLY A 136 44.90 -8.57 4.19
CA GLY A 136 45.44 -7.39 4.88
C GLY A 136 44.94 -6.16 4.14
N GLY A 137 43.95 -5.48 4.73
CA GLY A 137 43.32 -4.27 4.21
C GLY A 137 42.23 -3.86 5.19
N GLU A 138 42.56 -2.90 6.05
CA GLU A 138 41.63 -2.25 6.96
C GLU A 138 40.65 -1.41 6.13
N GLU A 139 39.48 -1.98 5.84
CA GLU A 139 38.26 -1.20 5.67
C GLU A 139 37.38 -1.61 6.85
N GLU A 140 37.14 -0.68 7.77
CA GLU A 140 36.13 -0.81 8.81
C GLU A 140 34.76 -0.82 8.13
N ASP A 141 34.39 -1.95 7.52
CA ASP A 141 33.00 -2.27 7.25
C ASP A 141 32.33 -2.39 8.62
N GLU A 142 31.68 -1.32 9.07
CA GLU A 142 30.69 -1.38 10.15
C GLU A 142 29.76 -2.55 9.83
N GLU A 143 29.94 -3.67 10.52
CA GLU A 143 29.17 -4.89 10.34
C GLU A 143 27.73 -4.61 10.79
N VAL A 144 26.93 -4.03 9.89
CA VAL A 144 25.55 -3.64 10.15
C VAL A 144 24.79 -4.88 10.60
N THR A 145 24.30 -4.86 11.84
CA THR A 145 23.64 -6.04 12.39
C THR A 145 22.41 -6.40 11.54
N PRO A 146 22.06 -7.69 11.41
CA PRO A 146 20.85 -8.10 10.68
C PRO A 146 19.58 -7.37 11.16
N ALA A 147 19.52 -7.02 12.45
CA ALA A 147 18.44 -6.24 13.04
C ALA A 147 18.42 -4.79 12.57
N GLU A 148 19.57 -4.15 12.37
CA GLU A 148 19.67 -2.80 11.81
C GLU A 148 19.41 -2.78 10.32
N ALA A 149 19.86 -3.79 9.57
CA ALA A 149 19.52 -3.94 8.15
C ALA A 149 18.00 -4.14 7.97
N LEU A 150 17.37 -4.96 8.81
CA LEU A 150 15.91 -5.16 8.81
C LEU A 150 15.17 -3.90 9.22
N ARG A 151 15.62 -3.18 10.27
CA ARG A 151 15.06 -1.88 10.67
C ARG A 151 15.21 -0.83 9.58
N ARG A 152 16.35 -0.77 8.89
CA ARG A 152 16.63 0.15 7.78
C ARG A 152 15.77 -0.18 6.55
N ALA A 153 15.60 -1.47 6.24
CA ALA A 153 14.71 -1.93 5.18
C ALA A 153 13.23 -1.68 5.51
N ALA A 154 12.82 -1.87 6.77
CA ALA A 154 11.49 -1.55 7.25
C ALA A 154 11.22 -0.04 7.23
N ALA A 155 12.19 0.79 7.66
CA ALA A 155 12.12 2.24 7.59
C ALA A 155 12.05 2.76 6.14
N ALA A 156 12.81 2.16 5.23
CA ALA A 156 12.75 2.47 3.80
C ALA A 156 11.39 2.13 3.16
N LYS A 157 10.59 1.26 3.79
CA LYS A 157 9.23 0.91 3.37
C LYS A 157 8.12 1.70 4.09
N ARG A 158 8.45 2.59 5.03
CA ARG A 158 7.47 3.49 5.67
C ARG A 158 7.23 4.72 4.79
N PHE A 159 6.50 4.53 3.71
CA PHE A 159 6.04 5.61 2.85
C PHE A 159 4.54 5.50 2.61
N VAL A 160 3.93 6.60 2.17
CA VAL A 160 2.55 6.61 1.68
C VAL A 160 2.59 6.36 0.17
N ALA A 161 2.02 5.24 -0.26
CA ALA A 161 1.91 4.90 -1.67
C ALA A 161 0.61 5.48 -2.25
N VAL A 162 0.70 6.31 -3.27
CA VAL A 162 -0.45 6.97 -3.89
C VAL A 162 -0.57 6.56 -5.35
N LEU A 163 -1.65 5.87 -5.71
CA LEU A 163 -2.03 5.66 -7.11
C LEU A 163 -3.09 6.70 -7.49
N ALA A 164 -2.71 7.73 -8.24
CA ALA A 164 -3.62 8.73 -8.75
C ALA A 164 -4.18 8.28 -10.11
N THR A 165 -5.50 8.38 -10.31
CA THR A 165 -6.15 7.91 -11.54
C THR A 165 -7.41 8.70 -11.85
N THR A 166 -7.88 8.60 -13.09
CA THR A 166 -9.23 9.04 -13.49
C THR A 166 -10.20 7.86 -13.58
N ASP A 167 -11.50 8.15 -13.68
CA ASP A 167 -12.50 7.10 -13.91
C ASP A 167 -12.29 6.35 -15.24
N SER A 168 -11.67 6.98 -16.25
CA SER A 168 -11.25 6.31 -17.48
C SER A 168 -10.05 5.39 -17.25
N GLY A 169 -9.09 5.81 -16.43
CA GLY A 169 -7.97 4.94 -16.02
C GLY A 169 -8.46 3.70 -15.28
N LEU A 170 -9.43 3.84 -14.37
CA LEU A 170 -10.04 2.69 -13.69
C LEU A 170 -10.77 1.73 -14.64
N ARG A 171 -11.34 2.24 -15.74
CA ARG A 171 -12.00 1.39 -16.75
C ARG A 171 -11.01 0.58 -17.59
N ALA A 172 -9.79 1.09 -17.76
CA ALA A 172 -8.73 0.45 -18.53
C ALA A 172 -7.98 -0.64 -17.74
N LEU A 173 -8.27 -0.81 -16.46
CA LEU A 173 -7.60 -1.81 -15.62
C LEU A 173 -7.99 -3.25 -16.06
N PRO A 174 -7.00 -4.13 -16.27
CA PRO A 174 -7.24 -5.56 -16.44
C PRO A 174 -7.99 -6.14 -15.24
N LYS A 175 -8.93 -7.06 -15.49
CA LYS A 175 -9.78 -7.64 -14.43
C LYS A 175 -8.99 -8.48 -13.45
N GLU A 176 -7.85 -9.00 -13.88
CA GLU A 176 -6.91 -9.84 -13.15
C GLU A 176 -6.19 -9.07 -12.04
N LEU A 177 -6.04 -7.75 -12.20
CA LEU A 177 -5.41 -6.86 -11.22
C LEU A 177 -6.43 -6.24 -10.24
N LEU A 178 -7.72 -6.54 -10.42
CA LEU A 178 -8.79 -6.01 -9.58
C LEU A 178 -9.22 -7.01 -8.51
N PRO A 179 -9.59 -6.54 -7.30
CA PRO A 179 -9.53 -5.15 -6.86
C PRO A 179 -8.10 -4.73 -6.48
N LEU A 180 -7.81 -3.43 -6.55
CA LEU A 180 -6.52 -2.87 -6.11
C LEU A 180 -6.28 -3.01 -4.59
N ALA A 181 -7.37 -3.11 -3.82
CA ALA A 181 -7.42 -3.32 -2.38
C ALA A 181 -6.48 -2.41 -1.54
N PRO A 182 -6.46 -1.08 -1.75
CA PRO A 182 -5.67 -0.19 -0.90
C PRO A 182 -6.30 -0.05 0.50
N SER A 183 -5.55 0.57 1.40
CA SER A 183 -6.02 0.95 2.75
C SER A 183 -7.05 2.07 2.69
N LEU A 184 -6.96 2.93 1.67
CA LEU A 184 -7.76 4.13 1.53
C LEU A 184 -8.10 4.43 0.07
N LEU A 185 -9.38 4.64 -0.22
CA LEU A 185 -9.85 5.29 -1.44
C LEU A 185 -10.12 6.76 -1.15
N VAL A 186 -9.51 7.66 -1.93
CA VAL A 186 -9.82 9.10 -1.89
C VAL A 186 -10.53 9.49 -3.19
N SER A 187 -11.78 9.94 -3.08
CA SER A 187 -12.47 10.64 -4.17
C SER A 187 -12.12 12.11 -4.08
N TYR A 188 -11.07 12.52 -4.80
CA TYR A 188 -10.64 13.93 -4.85
C TYR A 188 -11.71 14.81 -5.50
N ASP A 189 -12.29 14.30 -6.60
CA ASP A 189 -13.50 14.86 -7.19
C ASP A 189 -14.68 13.93 -6.95
N LEU A 190 -15.83 14.50 -6.62
CA LEU A 190 -17.05 13.74 -6.34
C LEU A 190 -17.52 13.02 -7.61
N PRO A 191 -17.89 11.73 -7.52
CA PRO A 191 -18.47 11.02 -8.66
C PRO A 191 -19.86 11.58 -8.99
N THR A 192 -20.05 12.03 -10.22
CA THR A 192 -21.30 12.67 -10.69
C THR A 192 -22.42 11.67 -11.02
N ARG A 193 -22.12 10.37 -11.04
CA ARG A 193 -23.06 9.30 -11.41
C ARG A 193 -22.91 8.11 -10.48
N LYS A 194 -24.02 7.41 -10.21
CA LYS A 194 -24.05 6.18 -9.39
C LYS A 194 -23.10 5.11 -9.94
N GLU A 195 -23.04 4.92 -11.25
CA GLU A 195 -22.14 3.94 -11.87
C GLU A 195 -20.66 4.24 -11.58
N THR A 196 -20.27 5.51 -11.67
CA THR A 196 -18.91 5.97 -11.36
C THR A 196 -18.57 5.71 -9.90
N TYR A 197 -19.48 6.08 -8.99
CA TYR A 197 -19.32 5.83 -7.56
C TYR A 197 -19.12 4.34 -7.24
N LEU A 198 -20.00 3.48 -7.78
CA LEU A 198 -19.92 2.04 -7.56
C LEU A 198 -18.64 1.45 -8.15
N ARG A 199 -18.19 1.92 -9.32
CA ARG A 199 -16.96 1.47 -9.97
C ARG A 199 -15.73 1.79 -9.15
N ARG A 200 -15.65 3.00 -8.57
CA ARG A 200 -14.57 3.37 -7.65
C ARG A 200 -14.53 2.42 -6.47
N LEU A 201 -15.66 2.16 -5.82
CA LEU A 201 -15.71 1.23 -4.70
C LEU A 201 -15.34 -0.21 -5.10
N SER A 202 -15.88 -0.73 -6.19
CA SER A 202 -15.68 -2.14 -6.58
C SER A 202 -14.28 -2.41 -7.12
N SER A 203 -13.76 -1.53 -7.99
CA SER A 203 -12.44 -1.72 -8.62
C SER A 203 -11.31 -1.41 -7.65
N VAL A 204 -11.50 -0.40 -6.79
CA VAL A 204 -10.48 -0.02 -5.83
C VAL A 204 -10.56 -0.86 -4.56
N LEU A 205 -11.68 -0.84 -3.84
CA LEU A 205 -11.80 -1.47 -2.52
C LEU A 205 -12.33 -2.92 -2.54
N GLY A 206 -12.70 -3.44 -3.72
CA GLY A 206 -13.26 -4.78 -3.85
C GLY A 206 -14.63 -4.95 -3.23
N SER A 207 -15.07 -6.20 -3.12
CA SER A 207 -16.31 -6.60 -2.44
C SER A 207 -16.02 -7.04 -1.00
N ARG A 208 -17.07 -7.16 -0.18
CA ARG A 208 -16.97 -7.66 1.22
C ARG A 208 -16.34 -9.05 1.30
N SER A 209 -16.43 -9.85 0.25
CA SER A 209 -15.89 -11.22 0.20
C SER A 209 -14.44 -11.31 -0.31
N SER A 210 -13.91 -10.26 -0.94
CA SER A 210 -12.65 -10.32 -1.69
C SER A 210 -11.51 -9.49 -1.10
N ALA A 211 -11.77 -8.63 -0.12
CA ALA A 211 -10.76 -7.73 0.44
C ALA A 211 -10.37 -8.15 1.87
N GLY A 212 -9.13 -8.62 2.05
CA GLY A 212 -8.53 -8.95 3.34
C GLY A 212 -8.04 -7.72 4.14
N GLY A 213 -8.49 -6.51 3.80
CA GLY A 213 -7.99 -5.25 4.35
C GLY A 213 -9.10 -4.28 4.80
N LYS A 214 -8.70 -3.21 5.48
CA LYS A 214 -9.61 -2.12 5.88
C LYS A 214 -10.18 -1.46 4.62
N ARG A 215 -11.50 -1.32 4.54
CA ARG A 215 -12.18 -0.68 3.40
C ARG A 215 -12.64 0.71 3.83
N ILE A 216 -11.82 1.72 3.56
CA ILE A 216 -12.09 3.11 3.93
C ILE A 216 -12.19 3.95 2.65
N ALA A 217 -13.26 4.72 2.52
CA ALA A 217 -13.42 5.69 1.44
C ALA A 217 -13.58 7.10 2.01
N VAL A 218 -12.90 8.09 1.41
CA VAL A 218 -12.96 9.50 1.80
C VAL A 218 -13.35 10.33 0.58
N ASN A 219 -14.39 11.16 0.71
CA ASN A 219 -14.87 12.04 -0.35
C ASN A 219 -14.54 13.50 -0.05
N PHE A 220 -13.94 14.22 -1.01
CA PHE A 220 -13.67 15.65 -0.88
C PHE A 220 -14.88 16.45 -1.38
N ALA A 221 -15.48 17.25 -0.51
CA ALA A 221 -16.62 18.10 -0.83
C ALA A 221 -16.26 19.57 -0.60
N ALA A 222 -16.15 20.36 -1.67
CA ALA A 222 -15.99 21.80 -1.55
C ALA A 222 -17.33 22.47 -1.21
N ALA A 223 -17.31 23.65 -0.59
CA ALA A 223 -18.53 24.37 -0.17
C ALA A 223 -19.56 24.59 -1.30
N GLY A 224 -19.10 24.77 -2.55
CA GLY A 224 -19.96 24.90 -3.73
C GLY A 224 -20.49 23.58 -4.32
N GLN A 225 -20.14 22.42 -3.75
CA GLN A 225 -20.49 21.09 -4.27
C GLN A 225 -21.45 20.30 -3.36
N LEU A 226 -22.21 21.00 -2.50
CA LEU A 226 -23.08 20.33 -1.53
C LEU A 226 -24.17 19.48 -2.20
N ASP A 227 -24.74 19.94 -3.32
CA ASP A 227 -25.76 19.18 -4.03
C ASP A 227 -25.18 17.94 -4.75
N ASP A 228 -23.95 18.03 -5.25
CA ASP A 228 -23.23 16.86 -5.77
C ASP A 228 -22.94 15.86 -4.66
N PHE A 229 -22.52 16.34 -3.49
CA PHE A 229 -22.27 15.48 -2.34
C PHE A 229 -23.54 14.76 -1.86
N ARG A 230 -24.68 15.46 -1.80
CA ARG A 230 -25.98 14.84 -1.49
C ARG A 230 -26.35 13.73 -2.48
N GLN A 231 -26.03 13.88 -3.76
CA GLN A 231 -26.23 12.80 -4.74
C GLN A 231 -25.32 11.60 -4.43
N VAL A 232 -24.06 11.84 -4.06
CA VAL A 232 -23.15 10.77 -3.63
C VAL A 232 -23.67 10.03 -2.39
N GLU A 233 -24.23 10.74 -1.42
CA GLU A 233 -24.89 10.13 -0.25
C GLU A 233 -26.06 9.23 -0.67
N GLN A 234 -26.87 9.65 -1.65
CA GLN A 234 -27.97 8.83 -2.18
C GLN A 234 -27.48 7.58 -2.94
N PHE A 235 -26.28 7.63 -3.54
CA PHE A 235 -25.69 6.46 -4.19
C PHE A 235 -25.17 5.43 -3.18
N SER A 236 -24.84 5.90 -1.98
CA SER A 236 -24.29 5.10 -0.91
C SER A 236 -25.37 4.36 -0.13
N GLU A 237 -25.12 3.08 0.18
CA GLU A 237 -25.98 2.28 1.06
C GLU A 237 -25.76 2.60 2.55
N LYS A 238 -24.58 3.13 2.89
CA LYS A 238 -24.17 3.46 4.26
C LYS A 238 -23.98 4.98 4.42
N PRO A 239 -24.21 5.53 5.62
CA PRO A 239 -23.92 6.94 5.87
C PRO A 239 -22.46 7.27 5.56
N ILE A 240 -22.25 8.49 5.07
CA ILE A 240 -20.91 9.06 4.87
C ILE A 240 -20.69 10.05 6.01
N GLU A 241 -19.80 9.70 6.93
CA GLU A 241 -19.58 10.47 8.16
C GLU A 241 -18.62 11.63 7.91
N GLN A 242 -18.67 12.67 8.73
CA GLN A 242 -17.62 13.69 8.70
C GLN A 242 -16.30 13.07 9.17
N MET A 243 -15.19 13.41 8.50
CA MET A 243 -13.87 12.93 8.92
C MET A 243 -13.55 13.39 10.36
N PRO A 244 -13.04 12.50 11.22
CA PRO A 244 -12.69 12.83 12.60
C PRO A 244 -11.54 13.85 12.67
N VAL A 245 -11.46 14.56 13.79
CA VAL A 245 -10.40 15.55 14.06
C VAL A 245 -9.01 14.88 14.02
N HIS A 246 -8.90 13.67 14.56
CA HIS A 246 -7.69 12.86 14.46
C HIS A 246 -7.83 11.89 13.28
N VAL A 247 -7.14 12.19 12.19
CA VAL A 247 -7.23 11.42 10.94
C VAL A 247 -6.78 9.97 11.09
N SER A 248 -5.94 9.65 12.08
CA SER A 248 -5.54 8.28 12.42
C SER A 248 -6.73 7.39 12.82
N ASP A 249 -7.79 7.99 13.35
CA ASP A 249 -8.93 7.26 13.92
C ASP A 249 -9.77 6.61 12.81
N ILE A 250 -9.65 7.08 11.56
CA ILE A 250 -10.27 6.40 10.42
C ILE A 250 -9.65 5.01 10.21
N PHE A 251 -8.43 4.77 10.69
CA PHE A 251 -7.76 3.47 10.62
C PHE A 251 -7.92 2.63 11.88
N ALA A 252 -8.44 3.18 12.98
CA ALA A 252 -8.72 2.39 14.17
C ALA A 252 -9.79 1.32 13.87
N ARG A 253 -9.61 0.11 14.40
CA ARG A 253 -10.66 -0.92 14.35
C ARG A 253 -11.75 -0.49 15.32
N ASP A 254 -13.00 -0.51 14.89
CA ASP A 254 -14.12 -0.45 15.84
C ASP A 254 -13.96 -1.65 16.78
N ALA A 255 -13.77 -1.37 18.08
CA ALA A 255 -13.79 -2.40 19.11
C ALA A 255 -15.21 -3.01 19.07
N ALA A 256 -15.30 -4.22 18.52
CA ALA A 256 -16.52 -5.01 18.51
C ALA A 256 -16.77 -5.65 19.87
#